data_AF-A0A1I8FMJ8-F1
#
_entry.id   AF-A0A1I8FMJ8-F1
#
_cell.length_a   1.000
_cell.length_b   1.000
_cell.length_c   1.000
_cell.angle_alpha   90.00
_cell.angle_beta   90.00
_cell.angle_gamma   90.00
#
_symmetry.space_group_name_H-M   'P 1'
#
loop_
_entity.id
_entity.type
_entity.pdbx_description
1 polymer ?
#
loop_
_entity_poly.entity_id
_entity_poly.type
_entity_poly.pdbx_seq_one_letter_code
_entity_poly.pdbx_strand_id
1 'polypeptide(L)'
;NVELYFSGLLVPVYAAVEDEEAAGSTDGGLLSDGPIDEWWLSGFDGGQRAIVGFSTVYGEYILAKPHSEYRFLMESALEKIHLTKRVTECLLDDSRKEEAVEYEELLGVAPMRFKSHASFLIEQVRAMDDEEGTELMRQPCMQTLVELGRTQRRCRQRRSRPGKCRSTDRTPGSQVSSAGAASATLGVIAG
;
A
#
# COMPACT_ATOMS: atom_id res chain seq x y z
N ASN A 1 9.32 11.53 12.42
CA ASN A 1 9.10 10.09 12.64
C ASN A 1 7.82 9.93 13.43
N VAL A 2 6.95 9.00 13.07
CA VAL A 2 5.71 8.72 13.82
C VAL A 2 5.81 7.27 14.27
N GLU A 3 5.78 7.05 15.58
CA GLU A 3 5.84 5.72 16.18
C GLU A 3 4.49 5.03 16.02
N LEU A 4 4.51 3.82 15.45
CA LEU A 4 3.33 2.98 15.26
C LEU A 4 3.45 1.74 16.13
N TYR A 5 2.36 1.39 16.81
CA TYR A 5 2.25 0.21 17.67
C TYR A 5 1.17 -0.71 17.13
N PHE A 6 1.24 -2.00 17.46
CA PHE A 6 0.26 -2.98 17.03
C PHE A 6 -0.09 -3.95 18.16
N SER A 7 -1.26 -4.55 18.04
CA SER A 7 -1.75 -5.57 18.97
C SER A 7 -2.42 -6.69 18.20
N GLY A 8 -2.33 -7.91 18.71
CA GLY A 8 -2.92 -9.08 18.08
C GLY A 8 -2.72 -10.36 18.88
N LEU A 9 -3.14 -11.47 18.30
CA LEU A 9 -2.94 -12.79 18.86
C LEU A 9 -1.60 -13.34 18.37
N LEU A 10 -0.68 -13.66 19.28
CA LEU A 10 0.59 -14.28 18.93
C LEU A 10 0.41 -15.79 18.81
N VAL A 11 0.70 -16.31 17.63
CA VAL A 11 0.60 -17.73 17.29
C VAL A 11 1.96 -18.20 16.76
N PRO A 12 2.42 -19.42 17.12
CA PRO A 12 3.64 -19.96 16.56
C PRO A 12 3.58 -20.07 15.03
N VAL A 13 4.70 -19.80 14.36
CA VAL A 13 4.78 -19.73 12.88
C VAL A 13 4.24 -21.01 12.22
N TYR A 14 4.55 -22.18 12.76
CA TYR A 14 4.09 -23.46 12.20
C TYR A 14 2.57 -23.67 12.29
N ALA A 15 1.90 -23.08 13.30
CA ALA A 15 0.47 -23.23 13.48
C ALA A 15 -0.34 -22.32 12.54
N ALA A 16 0.24 -21.19 12.11
CA ALA A 16 -0.41 -20.26 11.18
C ALA A 16 -0.39 -20.73 9.72
N VAL A 17 0.50 -21.67 9.36
CA VAL A 17 0.68 -22.18 7.99
C VAL A 17 -0.34 -23.26 7.64
N GLU A 18 -0.77 -24.06 8.63
CA GLU A 18 -1.63 -25.21 8.40
C GLU A 18 -3.12 -24.85 8.36
N ASP A 19 -3.57 -23.85 9.14
CA ASP A 19 -4.96 -23.40 9.15
C ASP A 19 -5.12 -22.01 9.82
N GLU A 20 -5.54 -20.99 9.04
CA GLU A 20 -5.81 -19.64 9.54
C GLU A 20 -6.95 -19.60 10.58
N GLU A 21 -7.85 -20.58 10.58
CA GLU A 21 -8.93 -20.70 11.57
C GLU A 21 -8.43 -21.43 12.84
N ALA A 22 -7.45 -22.33 12.72
CA ALA A 22 -6.82 -22.97 13.88
C ALA A 22 -5.96 -21.99 14.70
N ALA A 23 -5.44 -20.94 14.08
CA ALA A 23 -4.79 -19.84 14.78
C ALA A 23 -5.74 -19.13 15.77
N GLY A 24 -7.05 -19.12 15.51
CA GLY A 24 -8.06 -18.59 16.43
C GLY A 24 -8.51 -19.55 17.53
N SER A 25 -8.13 -20.83 17.43
CA SER A 25 -8.48 -21.92 18.38
C SER A 25 -7.32 -22.30 19.29
N THR A 26 -6.10 -21.95 18.90
CA THR A 26 -4.89 -22.13 19.73
C THR A 26 -4.87 -21.04 20.81
N ASP A 27 -4.50 -21.41 22.04
CA ASP A 27 -4.28 -20.50 23.18
C ASP A 27 -3.11 -19.55 22.89
N GLY A 28 -3.35 -18.59 22.00
CA GLY A 28 -2.40 -17.55 21.63
C GLY A 28 -2.35 -16.50 22.71
N GLY A 29 -1.15 -16.06 23.06
CA GLY A 29 -0.99 -14.92 23.97
C GLY A 29 -1.46 -13.64 23.29
N LEU A 30 -2.22 -12.81 24.00
CA LEU A 30 -2.46 -11.44 23.54
C LEU A 30 -1.13 -10.68 23.55
N LEU A 31 -0.74 -10.17 22.39
CA LEU A 31 0.46 -9.36 22.22
C LEU A 31 0.04 -7.91 21.97
N SER A 32 0.72 -6.98 22.64
CA SER A 32 0.75 -5.58 22.28
C SER A 32 2.22 -5.19 22.24
N ASP A 33 2.71 -4.81 21.07
CA ASP A 33 4.14 -4.53 20.85
C ASP A 33 4.36 -3.31 19.95
N GLY A 34 5.60 -2.85 19.90
CA GLY A 34 6.09 -1.73 19.10
C GLY A 34 7.13 -0.91 19.87
N PRO A 35 7.64 0.17 19.26
CA PRO A 35 7.28 0.69 17.95
C PRO A 35 7.72 -0.21 16.78
N ILE A 36 7.02 -0.12 15.66
CA ILE A 36 7.42 -0.77 14.40
C ILE A 36 8.63 0.01 13.84
N ASP A 37 9.75 -0.68 13.69
CA ASP A 37 10.96 -0.11 13.09
C ASP A 37 10.86 -0.15 11.56
N GLU A 38 10.44 -1.29 11.02
CA GLU A 38 10.24 -1.51 9.60
C GLU A 38 9.13 -2.53 9.33
N TRP A 39 8.61 -2.50 8.11
CA TRP A 39 7.71 -3.51 7.59
C TRP A 39 8.22 -3.95 6.22
N TRP A 40 8.07 -5.24 5.92
CA TRP A 40 8.63 -5.84 4.72
C TRP A 40 7.65 -6.82 4.08
N LEU A 41 7.91 -7.15 2.83
CA LEU A 41 7.16 -8.11 2.04
C LEU A 41 8.09 -9.25 1.60
N SER A 42 7.59 -10.48 1.66
CA SER A 42 8.30 -11.67 1.17
C SER A 42 7.31 -12.70 0.61
N GLY A 43 7.79 -13.88 0.22
CA GLY A 43 6.98 -14.97 -0.31
C GLY A 43 6.56 -14.76 -1.77
N PHE A 44 7.53 -14.45 -2.63
CA PHE A 44 7.37 -14.35 -4.10
C PHE A 44 7.70 -15.68 -4.79
N ASP A 45 7.33 -16.79 -4.17
CA ASP A 45 7.70 -18.17 -4.55
C ASP A 45 6.58 -18.95 -5.25
N GLY A 46 5.47 -18.28 -5.61
CA GLY A 46 4.30 -18.94 -6.17
C GLY A 46 3.31 -19.47 -5.12
N GLY A 47 3.52 -19.19 -3.82
CA GLY A 47 2.57 -19.50 -2.75
C GLY A 47 1.20 -18.81 -2.93
N GLN A 48 0.20 -19.13 -2.11
CA GLN A 48 -1.14 -18.52 -2.27
C GLN A 48 -1.20 -17.03 -1.87
N ARG A 49 -0.40 -16.61 -0.89
CA ARG A 49 -0.44 -15.25 -0.32
C ARG A 49 0.97 -14.71 -0.15
N ALA A 50 1.10 -13.38 -0.26
CA ALA A 50 2.34 -12.70 0.09
C ALA A 50 2.47 -12.64 1.61
N ILE A 51 3.70 -12.75 2.07
CA ILE A 51 4.07 -12.66 3.48
C ILE A 51 4.31 -11.18 3.79
N VAL A 52 3.68 -10.69 4.84
CA VAL A 52 3.89 -9.34 5.36
C VAL A 52 4.49 -9.46 6.74
N GLY A 53 5.61 -8.79 6.99
CA GLY A 53 6.30 -8.83 8.27
C GLY A 53 6.46 -7.45 8.89
N PHE A 54 6.49 -7.41 10.22
CA PHE A 54 6.97 -6.27 11.01
C PHE A 54 8.26 -6.66 11.73
N SER A 55 9.26 -5.80 11.67
CA SER A 55 10.44 -5.91 12.53
C SER A 55 10.31 -4.88 13.66
N THR A 56 10.51 -5.36 14.88
CA THR A 56 10.65 -4.54 16.09
C THR A 56 11.97 -4.86 16.75
N VAL A 57 12.36 -4.06 17.74
CA VAL A 57 13.51 -4.34 18.61
C VAL A 57 13.44 -5.70 19.34
N TYR A 58 12.26 -6.29 19.47
CA TYR A 58 12.06 -7.57 20.15
C TYR A 58 12.05 -8.77 19.21
N GLY A 59 11.72 -8.55 17.93
CA GLY A 59 11.74 -9.62 16.93
C GLY A 59 10.93 -9.29 15.68
N GLU A 60 10.75 -10.31 14.86
CA GLU A 60 10.01 -10.25 13.61
C GLU A 60 8.66 -10.96 13.74
N TYR A 61 7.61 -10.31 13.25
CA TYR A 61 6.23 -10.78 13.33
C TYR A 61 5.65 -10.92 11.94
N ILE A 62 5.25 -12.14 11.58
CA ILE A 62 4.54 -12.41 10.32
C ILE A 62 3.04 -12.19 10.54
N LEU A 63 2.46 -11.32 9.72
CA LEU A 63 1.04 -11.01 9.79
C LEU A 63 0.23 -12.10 9.06
N ALA A 64 -0.76 -12.62 9.77
CA ALA A 64 -1.78 -13.49 9.20
C ALA A 64 -3.04 -12.66 8.86
N LYS A 65 -4.15 -12.92 9.55
CA LYS A 65 -5.43 -12.27 9.31
C LYS A 65 -5.58 -10.98 10.13
N PRO A 66 -5.97 -9.84 9.53
CA PRO A 66 -6.25 -8.63 10.28
C PRO A 66 -7.53 -8.76 11.11
N HIS A 67 -7.56 -8.08 12.26
CA HIS A 67 -8.77 -7.91 13.07
C HIS A 67 -9.86 -7.15 12.29
N SER A 68 -11.14 -7.40 12.59
CA SER A 68 -12.29 -6.83 11.87
C SER A 68 -12.28 -5.30 11.83
N GLU A 69 -11.90 -4.67 12.94
CA GLU A 69 -11.83 -3.20 13.08
C GLU A 69 -10.66 -2.60 12.28
N TYR A 70 -9.55 -3.33 12.15
CA TYR A 70 -8.38 -2.88 11.39
C TYR A 70 -8.49 -3.21 9.90
N ARG A 71 -9.39 -4.13 9.55
CA ARG A 71 -9.55 -4.66 8.19
C ARG A 71 -9.73 -3.56 7.15
N PHE A 72 -10.58 -2.56 7.41
CA PHE A 72 -10.84 -1.51 6.42
C PHE A 72 -9.60 -0.65 6.11
N LEU A 73 -8.73 -0.45 7.10
CA LEU A 73 -7.46 0.26 6.92
C LEU A 73 -6.48 -0.59 6.11
N MET A 74 -6.47 -1.89 6.38
CA MET A 74 -5.53 -2.84 5.77
C MET A 74 -5.97 -3.31 4.37
N GLU A 75 -7.24 -3.24 4.02
CA GLU A 75 -7.77 -3.70 2.72
C GLU A 75 -7.06 -3.04 1.53
N SER A 76 -6.85 -1.72 1.58
CA SER A 76 -6.12 -1.04 0.50
C SER A 76 -4.63 -1.41 0.46
N ALA A 77 -4.03 -1.78 1.59
CA ALA A 77 -2.65 -2.25 1.63
C ALA A 77 -2.57 -3.68 1.06
N LEU A 78 -3.47 -4.58 1.48
CA LEU A 78 -3.55 -5.95 0.99
C LEU A 78 -3.80 -6.02 -0.52
N GLU A 79 -4.63 -5.14 -1.08
CA GLU A 79 -4.83 -5.03 -2.52
C GLU A 79 -3.50 -4.73 -3.24
N LYS A 80 -2.72 -3.77 -2.73
CA LYS A 80 -1.40 -3.43 -3.29
C LYS A 80 -0.38 -4.54 -3.13
N ILE A 81 -0.39 -5.22 -1.99
CA ILE A 81 0.53 -6.33 -1.68
C ILE A 81 0.24 -7.51 -2.61
N HIS A 82 -1.02 -7.89 -2.77
CA HIS A 82 -1.43 -8.96 -3.68
C HIS A 82 -1.04 -8.64 -5.14
N LEU A 83 -1.24 -7.40 -5.55
CA LEU A 83 -0.83 -6.93 -6.86
C LEU A 83 0.69 -7.01 -7.05
N THR A 84 1.47 -6.59 -6.04
CA THR A 84 2.94 -6.63 -6.06
C THR A 84 3.42 -8.06 -6.20
N LYS A 85 2.86 -8.99 -5.43
CA LYS A 85 3.16 -10.41 -5.55
C LYS A 85 3.00 -10.94 -6.97
N ARG A 86 1.82 -10.77 -7.57
CA ARG A 86 1.54 -11.32 -8.91
C ARG A 86 2.46 -10.74 -9.98
N VAL A 87 2.80 -9.46 -9.86
CA VAL A 87 3.72 -8.78 -10.77
C VAL A 87 5.12 -9.34 -10.57
N THR A 88 5.64 -9.35 -9.35
CA THR A 88 6.98 -9.84 -9.06
C THR A 88 7.15 -11.30 -9.44
N GLU A 89 6.20 -12.18 -9.12
CA GLU A 89 6.24 -13.59 -9.52
C GLU A 89 6.27 -13.75 -11.05
N CYS A 90 5.56 -12.89 -11.78
CA CYS A 90 5.58 -12.91 -13.23
C CYS A 90 6.95 -12.49 -13.78
N LEU A 91 7.58 -11.47 -13.18
CA LEU A 91 8.90 -10.95 -13.55
C LEU A 91 10.05 -11.91 -13.18
N LEU A 92 9.91 -12.62 -12.05
CA LEU A 92 10.87 -13.60 -11.52
C LEU A 92 10.69 -15.01 -12.10
N ASP A 93 9.74 -15.22 -13.01
CA ASP A 93 9.47 -16.54 -13.55
C ASP A 93 10.69 -17.08 -14.32
N ASP A 94 11.40 -17.99 -13.67
CA ASP A 94 12.63 -18.60 -14.14
C ASP A 94 12.48 -19.32 -15.49
N SER A 95 11.26 -19.75 -15.84
CA SER A 95 10.97 -20.35 -17.14
C SER A 95 11.08 -19.36 -18.31
N ARG A 96 11.05 -18.05 -18.01
CA ARG A 96 11.05 -16.94 -18.97
C ARG A 96 12.33 -16.10 -18.94
N LYS A 97 13.43 -16.56 -18.33
CA LYS A 97 14.67 -15.77 -18.16
C LYS A 97 15.22 -15.13 -19.45
N GLU A 98 14.94 -15.70 -20.61
CA GLU A 98 15.41 -15.19 -21.91
C GLU A 98 14.37 -14.32 -22.64
N GLU A 99 13.11 -14.32 -22.19
CA GLU A 99 12.00 -13.61 -22.82
C GLU A 99 11.57 -12.43 -21.94
N ALA A 100 11.64 -11.23 -22.52
CA ALA A 100 11.20 -10.04 -21.82
C ALA A 100 9.69 -10.07 -21.60
N VAL A 101 9.24 -9.87 -20.35
CA VAL A 101 7.81 -9.76 -20.04
C VAL A 101 7.25 -8.51 -20.70
N GLU A 102 6.23 -8.68 -21.54
CA GLU A 102 5.54 -7.59 -22.21
C GLU A 102 4.46 -6.96 -21.31
N TYR A 103 4.15 -5.70 -21.57
CA TYR A 103 3.18 -4.95 -20.76
C TYR A 103 1.76 -5.56 -20.81
N GLU A 104 1.38 -6.18 -21.93
CA GLU A 104 0.06 -6.83 -22.09
C GLU A 104 -0.07 -8.09 -21.24
N GLU A 105 1.00 -8.88 -21.14
CA GLU A 105 1.05 -10.05 -20.26
C GLU A 105 0.94 -9.65 -18.80
N LEU A 106 1.64 -8.56 -18.44
CA LEU A 106 1.57 -7.98 -17.10
C LEU A 106 0.14 -7.50 -16.74
N LEU A 107 -0.60 -6.96 -17.71
CA LEU A 107 -2.02 -6.62 -17.53
C LEU A 107 -2.92 -7.85 -17.36
N GLY A 108 -2.57 -8.98 -17.99
CA GLY A 108 -3.30 -10.24 -17.87
C GLY A 108 -3.21 -10.83 -16.46
N VAL A 109 -2.05 -10.73 -15.82
CA VAL A 109 -1.84 -11.17 -14.43
C VAL A 109 -2.35 -10.16 -13.39
N ALA A 110 -2.52 -8.90 -13.77
CA ALA A 110 -2.91 -7.81 -12.87
C ALA A 110 -4.13 -7.01 -13.37
N PRO A 111 -5.33 -7.63 -13.48
CA PRO A 111 -6.49 -6.98 -14.09
C PRO A 111 -7.10 -5.85 -13.24
N MET A 112 -7.00 -5.93 -11.90
CA MET A 112 -7.62 -4.95 -11.00
C MET A 112 -6.68 -3.82 -10.62
N ARG A 113 -7.09 -2.58 -10.94
CA ARG A 113 -6.49 -1.31 -10.48
C ARG A 113 -4.97 -1.19 -10.63
N PHE A 114 -4.35 -1.99 -11.50
CA PHE A 114 -2.92 -2.01 -11.75
C PHE A 114 -2.34 -0.61 -12.01
N LYS A 115 -3.01 0.17 -12.87
CA LYS A 115 -2.65 1.57 -13.15
C LYS A 115 -2.81 2.52 -11.95
N SER A 116 -3.70 2.21 -11.00
CA SER A 116 -3.91 3.03 -9.80
C SER A 116 -2.81 2.82 -8.76
N HIS A 117 -2.17 1.65 -8.77
CA HIS A 117 -1.12 1.25 -7.83
C HIS A 117 0.27 1.20 -8.47
N ALA A 118 0.41 1.59 -9.74
CA ALA A 118 1.68 1.59 -10.48
C ALA A 118 2.84 2.25 -9.72
N SER A 119 2.59 3.37 -9.04
CA SER A 119 3.67 4.05 -8.28
C SER A 119 4.18 3.23 -7.11
N PHE A 120 3.30 2.47 -6.45
CA PHE A 120 3.69 1.58 -5.35
C PHE A 120 4.44 0.38 -5.89
N LEU A 121 3.95 -0.25 -6.96
CA LEU A 121 4.61 -1.37 -7.62
C LEU A 121 6.05 -1.04 -8.05
N ILE A 122 6.24 0.11 -8.72
CA ILE A 122 7.55 0.57 -9.16
C ILE A 122 8.52 0.73 -7.97
N GLU A 123 8.01 1.24 -6.84
CA GLU A 123 8.82 1.46 -5.64
C GLU A 123 9.20 0.13 -4.98
N GLN A 124 8.26 -0.83 -4.92
CA GLN A 124 8.53 -2.16 -4.38
C GLN A 124 9.51 -2.97 -5.24
N VAL A 125 9.34 -2.99 -6.57
CA VAL A 125 10.26 -3.70 -7.47
C VAL A 125 11.65 -3.04 -7.47
N ARG A 126 11.73 -1.71 -7.37
CA ARG A 126 13.02 -1.03 -7.22
C ARG A 126 13.71 -1.40 -5.91
N ALA A 127 12.98 -1.40 -4.78
CA ALA A 127 13.56 -1.76 -3.49
C ALA A 127 14.14 -3.18 -3.52
N MET A 128 13.43 -4.10 -4.18
CA MET A 128 13.89 -5.47 -4.40
C MET A 128 15.13 -5.57 -5.28
N ASP A 129 15.18 -4.82 -6.39
CA ASP A 129 16.39 -4.72 -7.23
C ASP A 129 17.59 -4.19 -6.41
N ASP A 130 17.37 -3.20 -5.53
CA ASP A 130 18.40 -2.60 -4.70
C ASP A 130 18.91 -3.57 -3.59
N GLU A 131 18.03 -4.42 -3.03
CA GLU A 131 18.37 -5.38 -1.96
C GLU A 131 18.93 -6.70 -2.48
N GLU A 132 18.27 -7.30 -3.48
CA GLU A 132 18.63 -8.62 -4.03
C GLU A 132 19.61 -8.53 -5.21
N GLY A 133 19.82 -7.33 -5.77
CA GLY A 133 20.62 -7.15 -6.98
C GLY A 133 19.93 -7.68 -8.24
N THR A 134 18.62 -7.87 -8.19
CA THR A 134 17.83 -8.23 -9.37
C THR A 134 17.78 -7.02 -10.32
N GLU A 135 17.62 -7.26 -11.63
CA GLU A 135 17.57 -6.20 -12.64
C GLU A 135 16.15 -6.08 -13.25
N LEU A 136 15.11 -6.31 -12.45
CA LEU A 136 13.72 -6.37 -12.91
C LEU A 136 13.25 -5.01 -13.45
N MET A 137 13.75 -3.91 -12.90
CA MET A 137 13.45 -2.56 -13.40
C MET A 137 13.97 -2.30 -14.82
N ARG A 138 14.91 -3.11 -15.33
CA ARG A 138 15.36 -3.01 -16.73
C ARG A 138 14.38 -3.63 -17.72
N GLN A 139 13.45 -4.46 -17.28
CA GLN A 139 12.50 -5.12 -18.19
C GLN A 139 11.58 -4.10 -18.91
N PRO A 140 11.22 -4.33 -20.19
CA PRO A 140 10.42 -3.40 -20.99
C PRO A 140 9.04 -3.05 -20.39
N CYS A 141 8.35 -4.03 -19.79
CA CYS A 141 7.07 -3.80 -19.11
C CYS A 141 7.20 -2.81 -17.94
N MET A 142 8.27 -2.91 -17.15
CA MET A 142 8.54 -2.01 -16.02
C MET A 142 8.93 -0.61 -16.49
N GLN A 143 9.71 -0.49 -17.57
CA GLN A 143 10.00 0.80 -18.19
C GLN A 143 8.71 1.49 -18.68
N THR A 144 7.84 0.75 -19.36
CA THR A 144 6.52 1.23 -19.82
C THR A 144 5.66 1.68 -18.64
N LEU A 145 5.66 0.92 -17.54
CA LEU A 145 4.92 1.26 -16.32
C LEU A 145 5.43 2.55 -15.68
N VAL A 146 6.75 2.77 -15.65
CA VAL A 146 7.37 4.01 -15.16
C VAL A 146 6.95 5.21 -15.99
N GLU A 147 6.92 5.08 -17.31
CA GLU A 147 6.46 6.13 -18.21
C GLU A 147 4.99 6.49 -17.97
N LEU A 148 4.12 5.47 -17.86
CA LEU A 148 2.71 5.64 -17.55
C LEU A 148 2.50 6.30 -16.17
N GLY A 149 3.24 5.87 -15.13
CA GLY A 149 3.17 6.45 -13.80
C GLY A 149 3.57 7.94 -13.76
N ARG A 150 4.59 8.32 -14.54
CA ARG A 150 5.03 9.73 -14.67
C ARG A 150 3.95 10.62 -15.28
N THR A 151 3.27 10.15 -16.32
CA THR A 151 2.18 10.93 -16.96
C THR A 151 1.00 11.15 -16.02
N GLN A 152 0.65 10.15 -15.20
CA GLN A 152 -0.44 10.24 -14.24
C GLN A 152 -0.18 11.26 -13.12
N ARG A 153 1.06 11.31 -12.60
CA ARG A 153 1.47 12.32 -11.60
C ARG A 153 1.38 13.75 -12.18
N ARG A 154 1.80 13.95 -13.43
CA ARG A 154 1.69 15.25 -14.12
C ARG A 154 0.24 15.67 -14.32
N CYS A 155 -0.65 14.76 -14.71
CA CYS A 155 -2.08 15.04 -14.87
C CYS A 155 -2.75 15.39 -13.53
N ARG A 156 -2.41 14.70 -12.44
CA ARG A 156 -2.90 15.02 -11.08
C ARG A 156 -2.43 16.40 -10.61
N GLN A 157 -1.15 16.73 -10.79
CA GLN A 157 -0.60 18.05 -10.44
C GLN A 157 -1.18 19.19 -11.28
N ARG A 158 -1.55 18.93 -12.53
CA ARG A 158 -2.23 19.92 -13.39
C ARG A 158 -3.67 20.18 -12.94
N ARG A 159 -4.39 19.14 -12.50
CA ARG A 159 -5.78 19.25 -12.01
C ARG A 159 -5.88 19.91 -10.64
N SER A 160 -4.84 19.81 -9.80
CA SER A 160 -4.82 20.41 -8.46
C SER A 160 -4.38 21.87 -8.44
N ARG A 161 -3.98 22.47 -9.58
CA ARG A 161 -3.77 23.92 -9.68
C ARG A 161 -5.12 24.61 -9.87
N PRO A 162 -5.65 25.37 -8.89
CA PRO A 162 -6.82 26.18 -9.14
C PRO A 162 -6.42 27.26 -10.14
N GLY A 163 -7.03 27.22 -11.32
CA GLY A 163 -6.89 28.30 -12.30
C GLY A 163 -7.34 29.59 -11.62
N LYS A 164 -6.41 30.54 -11.46
CA LYS A 164 -6.74 31.87 -10.97
C LYS A 164 -7.53 32.57 -12.07
N CYS A 165 -8.86 32.44 -12.03
CA CYS A 165 -9.77 33.28 -12.81
C CYS A 165 -9.50 34.72 -12.39
N ARG A 166 -8.85 35.46 -13.28
CA ARG A 166 -8.52 36.88 -13.12
C ARG A 166 -9.82 37.64 -13.36
N SER A 167 -10.58 37.93 -12.31
CA SER A 167 -11.73 38.84 -12.39
C SER A 167 -11.22 40.27 -12.45
N THR A 168 -11.30 40.89 -13.63
CA THR A 168 -11.17 42.33 -13.78
C THR A 168 -12.50 42.98 -13.42
N ASP A 169 -12.49 43.64 -12.27
CA ASP A 169 -13.04 44.98 -11.98
C ASP A 169 -14.49 45.32 -12.39
N ARG A 170 -15.33 45.57 -11.38
CA ARG A 170 -16.02 46.86 -11.12
C ARG A 170 -17.01 46.75 -9.95
N THR A 171 -16.74 47.48 -8.87
CA THR A 171 -17.76 47.95 -7.89
C THR A 171 -18.33 49.30 -8.39
N PRO A 172 -19.38 49.94 -7.79
CA PRO A 172 -19.85 49.83 -6.40
C PRO A 172 -21.38 49.83 -6.17
N GLY A 173 -21.83 49.50 -4.96
CA GLY A 173 -23.21 49.80 -4.54
C GLY A 173 -23.70 49.17 -3.25
N SER A 174 -23.66 49.97 -2.17
CA SER A 174 -24.57 50.01 -1.02
C SER A 174 -24.48 48.98 0.13
N GLN A 175 -24.69 49.58 1.30
CA GLN A 175 -24.58 49.13 2.69
C GLN A 175 -25.63 48.08 3.11
N VAL A 176 -25.37 47.33 4.19
CA VAL A 176 -26.04 47.44 5.52
C VAL A 176 -25.82 46.17 6.39
N SER A 177 -25.39 46.43 7.64
CA SER A 177 -25.58 45.75 8.93
C SER A 177 -25.41 44.24 9.20
N SER A 178 -24.57 44.01 10.21
CA SER A 178 -24.80 43.34 11.50
C SER A 178 -24.69 41.82 11.67
N ALA A 179 -23.79 41.49 12.62
CA ALA A 179 -23.95 40.61 13.78
C ALA A 179 -23.97 39.08 13.59
N GLY A 180 -23.22 38.40 14.46
CA GLY A 180 -23.46 36.99 14.79
C GLY A 180 -22.20 36.18 15.03
N ALA A 181 -21.62 36.29 16.23
CA ALA A 181 -20.70 35.30 16.76
C ALA A 181 -21.44 33.99 17.04
N ALA A 182 -20.81 32.85 16.76
CA ALA A 182 -21.09 31.60 17.47
C ALA A 182 -19.89 30.64 17.37
N SER A 183 -19.26 30.47 18.53
CA SER A 183 -18.33 29.39 18.88
C SER A 183 -19.14 28.16 19.32
N ALA A 184 -18.73 26.97 18.89
CA ALA A 184 -19.00 25.65 19.50
C ALA A 184 -18.08 24.67 18.74
N THR A 185 -17.03 24.05 19.28
CA THR A 185 -16.79 23.26 20.50
C THR A 185 -17.65 21.99 20.62
N LEU A 186 -16.93 20.87 20.78
CA LEU A 186 -17.32 19.48 21.11
C LEU A 186 -17.89 18.63 19.95
N GLY A 187 -17.55 17.34 19.82
CA GLY A 187 -16.92 16.47 20.81
C GLY A 187 -16.32 15.19 20.21
N VAL A 188 -15.33 14.70 20.94
CA VAL A 188 -14.75 13.37 20.89
C VAL A 188 -15.82 12.35 21.30
N ILE A 189 -15.96 11.25 20.55
CA ILE A 189 -16.41 9.96 21.10
C ILE A 189 -15.60 8.86 20.40
N ALA A 190 -14.87 8.13 21.23
CA ALA A 190 -14.15 6.91 20.90
C ALA A 190 -15.11 5.72 20.86
N GLY A 191 -14.77 4.74 20.03
CA GLY A 191 -15.30 3.38 20.00
C GLY A 191 -14.25 2.56 19.26
#